data_AF-A0AAD5LIN3-F1
#
_entry.id   AF-A0AAD5LIN3-F1
#
_cell.length_a   1.000
_cell.length_b   1.000
_cell.length_c   1.000
_cell.angle_alpha   90.00
_cell.angle_beta   90.00
_cell.angle_gamma   90.00
#
_symmetry.space_group_name_H-M   'P 1'
#
loop_
_entity.id
_entity.type
_entity.pdbx_description
1 polymer ?
#
loop_
_entity_poly.entity_id
_entity_poly.type
_entity_poly.pdbx_seq_one_letter_code
_entity_poly.pdbx_strand_id
1 'polypeptide(L)'
;MTSFSTCFALLMTFMMSATSTNSQADTSSESSPSSWAKLQISPDTLVSMEHGSFRIDIYEHADNHKASTPPNRHKYFYAPIALLDNKGATSSFNNVTQKAEMRFRIEMWNQNKVVKYLGQVLGHKVNSHQVQVIPLENVILASTSSSTIYTLSTDWKPCRQHKSLWFALTCFDIKDCNQLAVNMRSNPEQFDHFKLLFSLSSQTSKTKETTIRIENIVAGQMVSGLLQRFGHEKDQVYLTANDEKRLVMETATNIFVESFDDSDVVSQNSETQVYNVLKNLLSDKMWESVFWNEDNYRPDKTSHTLNEIYRKLDTENQKKMTDSYQKSNKVGGKFEAKILEIFSTGAEFNKEFADQGMTTKEDLDKFYQESKDHVVWDGEKFTPKPLALGRINLSQLQDTQWLRDRKVSVRYTTAVLSTPINFVQNTGLTTTDEWQILNDKIKETVERLEENENHLARMNTTVFHAISNLTALTTNMTTPSSIGRMPRTCADLRLIGHLRSGFYSVMGNRRLESVYCDFTHETSLRKWLGFIDIKSSPVHFDTSLIPIRELAERSGEFPIPFRPGTHQIPLGNEGFLINKDGIFIVRRPGKYFFAFSGQCDARIIRISLQFKRRYSWANIENIQYPPND
;
A
#
# COMPACT_ATOMS: atom_id res chain seq x y z
N MET A 1 -80.52 13.64 -39.60
CA MET A 1 -79.38 13.06 -40.36
C MET A 1 -78.29 12.79 -39.33
N THR A 2 -78.37 11.64 -38.63
CA THR A 2 -77.57 10.40 -38.88
C THR A 2 -76.06 10.68 -38.70
N SER A 3 -75.30 10.10 -37.76
CA SER A 3 -75.33 8.73 -37.24
C SER A 3 -74.38 8.58 -36.02
N PHE A 4 -74.88 7.92 -34.96
CA PHE A 4 -74.29 6.90 -34.04
C PHE A 4 -72.78 6.97 -33.68
N SER A 5 -72.34 6.76 -32.43
CA SER A 5 -72.66 5.60 -31.59
C SER A 5 -72.15 5.77 -30.13
N THR A 6 -73.09 5.79 -29.17
CA THR A 6 -73.14 5.00 -27.90
C THR A 6 -71.85 4.34 -27.38
N CYS A 7 -71.54 4.33 -26.07
CA CYS A 7 -72.40 3.76 -25.02
C CYS A 7 -72.02 4.21 -23.60
N PHE A 8 -73.05 4.39 -22.77
CA PHE A 8 -73.04 4.73 -21.35
C PHE A 8 -72.91 3.45 -20.49
N ALA A 9 -72.25 3.53 -19.34
CA ALA A 9 -72.28 2.49 -18.31
C ALA A 9 -72.57 3.13 -16.94
N LEU A 10 -73.60 2.64 -16.25
CA LEU A 10 -73.87 2.97 -14.85
C LEU A 10 -74.63 1.80 -14.17
N LEU A 11 -73.98 1.21 -13.15
CA LEU A 11 -74.50 0.58 -11.91
C LEU A 11 -75.40 -0.70 -12.07
N MET A 12 -75.38 -1.73 -11.22
CA MET A 12 -75.01 -1.88 -9.79
C MET A 12 -75.13 -3.36 -9.33
N THR A 13 -74.60 -3.66 -8.13
CA THR A 13 -74.91 -4.74 -7.14
C THR A 13 -74.17 -6.10 -7.24
N PHE A 14 -73.70 -6.81 -6.19
CA PHE A 14 -73.38 -6.55 -4.75
C PHE A 14 -72.66 -7.81 -4.13
N MET A 15 -72.00 -7.64 -2.95
CA MET A 15 -71.51 -8.64 -1.92
C MET A 15 -70.28 -9.54 -2.23
N MET A 16 -69.32 -9.89 -1.34
CA MET A 16 -69.02 -9.62 0.09
C MET A 16 -67.52 -9.90 0.42
N SER A 17 -66.93 -9.04 1.29
CA SER A 17 -65.82 -9.19 2.28
C SER A 17 -64.55 -10.06 2.04
N ALA A 18 -63.38 -9.41 2.06
CA ALA A 18 -62.14 -9.88 2.73
C ALA A 18 -61.17 -8.70 2.98
N THR A 19 -60.33 -8.84 4.00
CA THR A 19 -59.64 -7.81 4.80
C THR A 19 -58.31 -7.26 4.25
N SER A 20 -58.07 -5.99 4.60
CA SER A 20 -56.81 -5.29 4.92
C SER A 20 -55.68 -5.10 3.87
N THR A 21 -55.55 -3.80 3.53
CA THR A 21 -54.33 -2.98 3.35
C THR A 21 -53.42 -3.26 2.16
N ASN A 22 -53.70 -2.54 1.08
CA ASN A 22 -52.79 -2.32 -0.04
C ASN A 22 -52.19 -0.91 0.02
N SER A 23 -50.85 -0.90 -0.05
CA SER A 23 -49.95 0.10 -0.62
C SER A 23 -50.57 1.28 -1.37
N GLN A 24 -50.16 2.49 -1.00
CA GLN A 24 -50.19 3.65 -1.89
C GLN A 24 -48.74 4.10 -2.11
N ALA A 25 -48.30 3.93 -3.36
CA ALA A 25 -47.00 4.32 -3.84
C ALA A 25 -46.97 5.83 -4.08
N ASP A 26 -46.03 6.52 -3.47
CA ASP A 26 -45.59 7.85 -3.88
C ASP A 26 -44.27 7.72 -4.65
N THR A 27 -44.33 8.06 -5.93
CA THR A 27 -43.19 8.18 -6.83
C THR A 27 -42.54 9.55 -6.68
N SER A 28 -41.30 9.58 -6.17
CA SER A 28 -40.13 10.23 -6.81
C SER A 28 -39.01 10.47 -5.79
N SER A 29 -38.19 9.44 -5.55
CA SER A 29 -36.76 9.66 -5.45
C SER A 29 -36.10 8.61 -6.32
N GLU A 30 -35.34 9.04 -7.33
CA GLU A 30 -34.40 8.14 -7.98
C GLU A 30 -33.38 7.72 -6.91
N SER A 31 -33.69 6.64 -6.21
CA SER A 31 -32.81 6.04 -5.22
C SER A 31 -31.57 5.59 -5.98
N SER A 32 -30.48 6.33 -5.81
CA SER A 32 -29.16 5.87 -6.21
C SER A 32 -28.99 4.42 -5.72
N PRO A 33 -28.49 3.49 -6.55
CA PRO A 33 -28.31 2.10 -6.14
C PRO A 33 -27.56 2.06 -4.81
N SER A 34 -28.03 1.25 -3.86
CA SER A 34 -27.35 1.10 -2.57
C SER A 34 -25.87 0.82 -2.82
N SER A 35 -24.98 1.38 -1.98
CA SER A 35 -23.54 1.20 -2.16
C SER A 35 -23.14 -0.30 -2.22
N TRP A 36 -23.93 -1.16 -1.57
CA TRP A 36 -23.83 -2.62 -1.61
C TRP A 36 -24.19 -3.24 -2.98
N ALA A 37 -25.20 -2.72 -3.68
CA ALA A 37 -25.56 -3.19 -5.01
C ALA A 37 -24.43 -2.97 -6.03
N LYS A 38 -23.67 -1.86 -5.89
CA LYS A 38 -22.48 -1.62 -6.73
C LYS A 38 -21.34 -2.59 -6.44
N LEU A 39 -21.26 -3.10 -5.22
CA LEU A 39 -20.24 -4.07 -4.79
C LEU A 39 -20.62 -5.52 -5.12
N GLN A 40 -21.85 -5.77 -5.57
CA GLN A 40 -22.41 -7.12 -5.78
C GLN A 40 -22.34 -7.99 -4.51
N ILE A 41 -22.48 -7.36 -3.35
CA ILE A 41 -22.52 -8.03 -2.05
C ILE A 41 -23.96 -7.95 -1.52
N SER A 42 -24.47 -9.07 -1.00
CA SER A 42 -25.78 -9.08 -0.34
C SER A 42 -25.79 -8.10 0.83
N PRO A 43 -26.82 -7.24 0.96
CA PRO A 43 -26.94 -6.35 2.10
C PRO A 43 -27.24 -7.11 3.41
N ASP A 44 -27.79 -8.32 3.31
CA ASP A 44 -28.12 -9.16 4.45
C ASP A 44 -26.89 -9.93 4.92
N THR A 45 -26.64 -9.89 6.23
CA THR A 45 -25.59 -10.68 6.87
C THR A 45 -25.92 -12.17 6.76
N LEU A 46 -24.99 -12.95 6.19
CA LEU A 46 -25.10 -14.41 6.11
C LEU A 46 -24.92 -15.04 7.51
N VAL A 47 -23.88 -14.63 8.21
CA VAL A 47 -23.57 -15.08 9.58
C VAL A 47 -22.66 -14.08 10.28
N SER A 48 -22.75 -14.01 11.62
CA SER A 48 -21.87 -13.18 12.46
C SER A 48 -20.97 -14.05 13.33
N MET A 49 -19.65 -13.90 13.18
CA MET A 49 -18.64 -14.60 13.97
C MET A 49 -18.29 -13.80 15.23
N GLU A 50 -18.23 -14.44 16.40
CA GLU A 50 -17.73 -13.80 17.62
C GLU A 50 -16.19 -13.74 17.62
N HIS A 51 -15.63 -12.58 17.99
CA HIS A 51 -14.20 -12.36 18.08
C HIS A 51 -13.86 -11.44 19.25
N GLY A 52 -13.40 -12.03 20.37
CA GLY A 52 -13.13 -11.27 21.59
C GLY A 52 -14.42 -10.65 22.12
N SER A 53 -14.48 -9.31 22.18
CA SER A 53 -15.63 -8.54 22.65
C SER A 53 -16.55 -8.03 21.54
N PHE A 54 -16.28 -8.35 20.28
CA PHE A 54 -17.06 -7.85 19.14
C PHE A 54 -17.44 -8.96 18.15
N ARG A 55 -18.32 -8.63 17.20
CA ARG A 55 -18.80 -9.54 16.15
C ARG A 55 -18.30 -9.11 14.78
N ILE A 56 -18.06 -10.09 13.92
CA ILE A 56 -17.63 -9.90 12.54
C ILE A 56 -18.72 -10.44 11.64
N ASP A 57 -19.40 -9.53 10.95
CA ASP A 57 -20.44 -9.88 9.99
C ASP A 57 -19.82 -10.35 8.67
N ILE A 58 -20.32 -11.49 8.20
CA ILE A 58 -19.93 -12.14 6.96
C ILE A 58 -21.12 -12.07 6.01
N TYR A 59 -20.83 -11.69 4.77
CA TYR A 59 -21.76 -11.47 3.68
C TYR A 59 -21.42 -12.40 2.52
N GLU A 60 -22.38 -12.59 1.63
CA GLU A 60 -22.21 -13.39 0.43
C GLU A 60 -22.20 -12.53 -0.84
N HIS A 61 -21.51 -13.01 -1.88
CA HIS A 61 -21.58 -12.41 -3.20
C HIS A 61 -22.96 -12.69 -3.83
N ALA A 62 -23.55 -11.70 -4.50
CA ALA A 62 -24.85 -11.82 -5.13
C ALA A 62 -24.93 -12.98 -6.16
N ASP A 63 -23.81 -13.28 -6.83
CA ASP A 63 -23.73 -14.38 -7.79
C ASP A 63 -23.74 -15.79 -7.17
N ASN A 64 -23.57 -15.93 -5.85
CA ASN A 64 -23.61 -17.24 -5.21
C ASN A 64 -24.97 -17.94 -5.37
N HIS A 65 -26.05 -17.16 -5.48
CA HIS A 65 -27.41 -17.69 -5.69
C HIS A 65 -27.73 -18.02 -7.15
N LYS A 66 -26.85 -17.66 -8.09
CA LYS A 66 -27.06 -17.97 -9.51
C LYS A 66 -26.81 -19.46 -9.73
N ALA A 67 -27.76 -20.16 -10.36
CA ALA A 67 -27.64 -21.58 -10.70
C ALA A 67 -26.39 -21.92 -11.54
N SER A 68 -25.82 -20.94 -12.24
CA SER A 68 -24.58 -21.08 -13.01
C SER A 68 -23.30 -21.07 -12.17
N THR A 69 -23.37 -20.73 -10.89
CA THR A 69 -22.20 -20.56 -10.01
C THR A 69 -22.02 -21.84 -9.18
N PRO A 70 -20.96 -22.65 -9.42
CA PRO A 70 -20.70 -23.83 -8.61
C PRO A 70 -20.19 -23.45 -7.20
N PRO A 71 -20.40 -24.30 -6.18
CA PRO A 71 -19.99 -24.04 -4.79
C PRO A 71 -18.51 -23.66 -4.60
N ASN A 72 -17.62 -24.22 -5.42
CA ASN A 72 -16.18 -23.90 -5.38
C ASN A 72 -15.84 -22.48 -5.90
N ARG A 73 -16.81 -21.81 -6.53
CA ARG A 73 -16.71 -20.41 -7.00
C ARG A 73 -17.49 -19.43 -6.14
N HIS A 74 -18.17 -19.91 -5.09
CA HIS A 74 -18.83 -19.02 -4.15
C HIS A 74 -17.80 -18.09 -3.52
N LYS A 75 -18.18 -16.82 -3.37
CA LYS A 75 -17.38 -15.78 -2.74
C LYS A 75 -18.11 -15.20 -1.54
N TYR A 76 -17.35 -14.91 -0.49
CA TYR A 76 -17.84 -14.37 0.77
C TYR A 76 -17.01 -13.15 1.16
N PHE A 77 -17.66 -12.20 1.81
CA PHE A 77 -17.05 -10.94 2.22
C PHE A 77 -17.22 -10.70 3.71
N TYR A 78 -16.31 -9.96 4.34
CA TYR A 78 -16.50 -9.49 5.71
C TYR A 78 -16.03 -8.05 5.85
N ALA A 79 -16.61 -7.32 6.80
CA ALA A 79 -16.20 -5.95 7.10
C ALA A 79 -14.74 -5.91 7.60
N PRO A 80 -13.95 -4.88 7.28
CA PRO A 80 -12.62 -4.73 7.85
C PRO A 80 -12.68 -4.71 9.37
N ILE A 81 -11.83 -5.49 10.03
CA ILE A 81 -11.70 -5.51 11.48
C ILE A 81 -10.71 -4.42 11.86
N ALA A 82 -11.12 -3.45 12.68
CA ALA A 82 -10.28 -2.35 13.14
C ALA A 82 -9.90 -2.57 14.62
N LEU A 83 -8.62 -2.86 14.89
CA LEU A 83 -8.08 -3.08 16.23
C LEU A 83 -7.11 -1.97 16.62
N LEU A 84 -7.33 -1.31 17.75
CA LEU A 84 -6.43 -0.26 18.23
C LEU A 84 -5.12 -0.85 18.80
N ASP A 85 -3.97 -0.44 18.25
CA ASP A 85 -2.68 -0.57 18.95
C ASP A 85 -2.56 0.57 19.96
N ASN A 86 -3.18 0.34 21.12
CA ASN A 86 -3.24 1.35 22.17
C ASN A 86 -1.87 1.60 22.82
N LYS A 87 -0.97 0.61 22.83
CA LYS A 87 0.38 0.75 23.40
C LYS A 87 1.31 1.57 22.49
N GLY A 88 1.10 1.52 21.18
CA GLY A 88 1.85 2.27 20.18
C GLY A 88 1.52 3.76 20.06
N ALA A 89 0.56 4.29 20.83
CA ALA A 89 0.23 5.72 20.82
C ALA A 89 1.46 6.57 21.18
N THR A 90 1.66 7.70 20.52
CA THR A 90 2.78 8.65 20.76
C THR A 90 2.34 10.09 20.51
N SER A 91 3.01 11.05 21.13
CA SER A 91 2.79 12.48 20.91
C SER A 91 4.07 13.13 20.41
N SER A 92 3.93 14.12 19.54
CA SER A 92 5.06 14.92 19.05
C SER A 92 4.61 16.31 18.61
N PHE A 93 5.55 17.25 18.57
CA PHE A 93 5.33 18.56 17.97
C PHE A 93 5.95 18.61 16.58
N ASN A 94 5.13 18.84 15.57
CA ASN A 94 5.55 18.92 14.18
C ASN A 94 6.03 20.35 13.87
N ASN A 95 7.35 20.54 13.81
CA ASN A 95 7.96 21.84 13.53
C ASN A 95 7.66 22.39 12.12
N VAL A 96 7.20 21.56 11.18
CA VAL A 96 6.86 22.03 9.83
C VAL A 96 5.45 22.59 9.82
N THR A 97 4.49 21.86 10.38
CA THR A 97 3.09 22.30 10.44
C THR A 97 2.81 23.22 11.62
N GLN A 98 3.76 23.34 12.56
CA GLN A 98 3.62 24.07 13.83
C GLN A 98 2.42 23.57 14.65
N LYS A 99 2.20 22.24 14.65
CA LYS A 99 1.07 21.59 15.32
C LYS A 99 1.55 20.49 16.25
N ALA A 100 0.90 20.38 17.40
CA ALA A 100 1.02 19.19 18.25
C ALA A 100 0.16 18.07 17.66
N GLU A 101 0.73 16.87 17.57
CA GLU A 101 0.07 15.70 17.00
C GLU A 101 0.21 14.50 17.95
N MET A 102 -0.89 13.78 18.18
CA MET A 102 -0.89 12.46 18.79
C MET A 102 -1.12 11.43 17.69
N ARG A 103 -0.19 10.50 17.52
CA ARG A 103 -0.25 9.45 16.50
C ARG A 103 -0.48 8.09 17.14
N PHE A 104 -1.33 7.29 16.51
CA PHE A 104 -1.61 5.93 16.93
C PHE A 104 -1.88 5.05 15.70
N ARG A 105 -1.80 3.74 15.91
CA ARG A 105 -1.95 2.76 14.84
C ARG A 105 -3.20 1.93 15.06
N ILE A 106 -3.91 1.65 13.97
CA ILE A 106 -5.01 0.69 13.94
C ILE A 106 -4.56 -0.47 13.06
N GLU A 107 -4.53 -1.66 13.64
CA GLU A 107 -4.33 -2.90 12.93
C GLU A 107 -5.63 -3.29 12.25
N MET A 108 -5.54 -3.51 10.95
CA MET A 108 -6.62 -3.98 10.10
C MET A 108 -6.38 -5.47 9.86
N TRP A 109 -7.42 -6.31 9.88
CA TRP A 109 -7.45 -7.69 9.31
C TRP A 109 -7.19 -8.91 10.23
N ASN A 110 -8.03 -9.95 10.10
CA ASN A 110 -7.67 -11.36 10.35
C ASN A 110 -8.54 -12.35 9.53
N GLN A 111 -8.11 -12.71 8.32
CA GLN A 111 -8.85 -13.60 7.38
C GLN A 111 -8.93 -15.06 7.83
N ASN A 112 -7.93 -15.60 8.52
CA ASN A 112 -7.84 -17.04 8.78
C ASN A 112 -8.97 -17.53 9.70
N LYS A 113 -9.31 -16.73 10.72
CA LYS A 113 -10.41 -17.07 11.65
C LYS A 113 -11.76 -17.10 10.93
N VAL A 114 -12.00 -16.14 10.03
CA VAL A 114 -13.24 -16.04 9.24
C VAL A 114 -13.41 -17.27 8.34
N VAL A 115 -12.36 -17.69 7.63
CA VAL A 115 -12.39 -18.87 6.74
C VAL A 115 -12.74 -20.14 7.51
N LYS A 116 -12.09 -20.35 8.66
CA LYS A 116 -12.32 -21.54 9.50
C LYS A 116 -13.76 -21.58 10.03
N TYR A 117 -14.23 -20.45 10.58
CA TYR A 117 -15.59 -20.34 11.10
C TYR A 117 -16.65 -20.57 10.02
N LEU A 118 -16.46 -19.96 8.85
CA LEU A 118 -17.40 -20.09 7.75
C LEU A 118 -17.49 -21.54 7.22
N GLY A 119 -16.37 -22.26 7.15
CA GLY A 119 -16.37 -23.67 6.80
C GLY A 119 -17.12 -24.57 7.81
N GLN A 120 -17.07 -24.21 9.10
CA GLN A 120 -17.84 -24.92 10.14
C GLN A 120 -19.34 -24.66 10.00
N VAL A 121 -19.75 -23.40 9.80
CA VAL A 121 -21.16 -23.01 9.68
C VAL A 121 -21.79 -23.58 8.41
N LEU A 122 -21.07 -23.54 7.28
CA LEU A 122 -21.61 -24.00 6.00
C LEU A 122 -21.50 -25.52 5.78
N GLY A 123 -20.87 -26.26 6.71
CA GLY A 123 -20.74 -27.72 6.63
C GLY A 123 -19.86 -28.24 5.48
N HIS A 124 -19.05 -27.38 4.85
CA HIS A 124 -18.12 -27.76 3.78
C HIS A 124 -16.83 -26.95 3.83
N LYS A 125 -15.77 -27.46 3.20
CA LYS A 125 -14.45 -26.79 3.16
C LYS A 125 -14.55 -25.49 2.35
N VAL A 126 -14.39 -24.36 3.02
CA VAL A 126 -14.21 -23.04 2.40
C VAL A 126 -12.72 -22.75 2.29
N ASN A 127 -12.27 -22.37 1.09
CA ASN A 127 -10.87 -22.03 0.86
C ASN A 127 -10.61 -20.54 1.09
N SER A 128 -9.36 -20.20 1.46
CA SER A 128 -8.97 -18.80 1.73
C SER A 128 -9.27 -17.84 0.57
N HIS A 129 -9.09 -18.27 -0.68
CA HIS A 129 -9.37 -17.43 -1.86
C HIS A 129 -10.87 -17.10 -2.07
N GLN A 130 -11.77 -17.83 -1.42
CA GLN A 130 -13.22 -17.60 -1.48
C GLN A 130 -13.69 -16.53 -0.49
N VAL A 131 -12.85 -16.14 0.47
CA VAL A 131 -13.20 -15.17 1.52
C VAL A 131 -12.32 -13.94 1.38
N GLN A 132 -12.93 -12.75 1.27
CA GLN A 132 -12.21 -11.49 1.07
C GLN A 132 -12.77 -10.41 2.00
N VAL A 133 -12.00 -9.39 2.35
CA VAL A 133 -12.60 -8.19 2.96
C VAL A 133 -13.33 -7.42 1.88
N ILE A 134 -14.40 -6.73 2.27
CA ILE A 134 -15.10 -5.79 1.39
C ILE A 134 -14.08 -4.85 0.74
N PRO A 135 -14.03 -4.73 -0.60
CA PRO A 135 -12.98 -4.04 -1.32
C PRO A 135 -13.12 -2.50 -1.25
N LEU A 136 -12.99 -1.96 -0.05
CA LEU A 136 -13.08 -0.53 0.25
C LEU A 136 -11.75 0.14 -0.13
N GLU A 137 -11.83 1.35 -0.67
CA GLU A 137 -10.68 1.99 -1.30
C GLU A 137 -10.04 3.01 -0.39
N ASN A 138 -10.87 3.78 0.31
CA ASN A 138 -10.42 4.79 1.24
C ASN A 138 -11.06 4.62 2.62
N VAL A 139 -10.37 5.14 3.62
CA VAL A 139 -10.75 5.10 5.03
C VAL A 139 -10.42 6.42 5.70
N ILE A 140 -11.23 6.81 6.66
CA ILE A 140 -11.04 7.99 7.49
C ILE A 140 -11.45 7.70 8.93
N LEU A 141 -10.81 8.38 9.87
CA LEU A 141 -11.16 8.32 11.28
C LEU A 141 -12.20 9.40 11.58
N ALA A 142 -13.32 9.00 12.15
CA ALA A 142 -14.39 9.88 12.60
C ALA A 142 -14.63 9.70 14.10
N SER A 143 -15.28 10.69 14.71
CA SER A 143 -15.71 10.69 16.11
C SER A 143 -17.20 10.95 16.17
N THR A 144 -17.92 10.20 17.00
CA THR A 144 -19.34 10.49 17.30
C THR A 144 -19.52 11.51 18.42
N SER A 145 -18.43 11.94 19.06
CA SER A 145 -18.42 12.96 20.10
C SER A 145 -17.58 14.17 19.67
N SER A 146 -17.98 15.36 20.11
CA SER A 146 -17.17 16.57 19.97
C SER A 146 -16.06 16.60 21.03
N SER A 147 -14.95 17.26 20.71
CA SER A 147 -13.81 17.41 21.62
C SER A 147 -13.25 18.82 21.50
N THR A 148 -12.98 19.45 22.64
CA THR A 148 -12.30 20.75 22.74
C THR A 148 -10.78 20.61 22.74
N ILE A 149 -10.27 19.37 22.83
CA ILE A 149 -8.85 19.06 23.07
C ILE A 149 -8.13 18.75 21.77
N TYR A 150 -8.81 18.09 20.82
CA TYR A 150 -8.22 17.64 19.58
C TYR A 150 -9.15 17.80 18.38
N THR A 151 -8.55 17.78 17.18
CA THR A 151 -9.26 17.74 15.90
C THR A 151 -8.84 16.50 15.09
N LEU A 152 -9.76 16.03 14.26
CA LEU A 152 -9.53 14.94 13.32
C LEU A 152 -9.17 15.50 11.94
N SER A 153 -8.45 14.70 11.15
CA SER A 153 -8.23 15.01 9.73
C SER A 153 -9.49 14.66 8.96
N THR A 154 -9.89 15.52 8.02
CA THR A 154 -11.00 15.25 7.09
C THR A 154 -10.53 14.58 5.78
N ASP A 155 -9.26 14.19 5.71
CA ASP A 155 -8.66 13.61 4.51
C ASP A 155 -8.84 12.09 4.47
N TRP A 156 -9.46 11.62 3.40
CA TRP A 156 -9.57 10.20 3.08
C TRP A 156 -8.19 9.60 2.79
N LYS A 157 -7.84 8.51 3.47
CA LYS A 157 -6.59 7.76 3.27
C LYS A 157 -6.84 6.50 2.44
N PRO A 158 -5.97 6.14 1.50
CA PRO A 158 -6.06 4.85 0.81
C PRO A 158 -5.93 3.69 1.79
N CYS A 159 -6.83 2.70 1.71
CA CYS A 159 -6.84 1.51 2.56
C CYS A 159 -6.31 0.26 1.84
N ARG A 160 -6.39 0.21 0.50
CA ARG A 160 -5.91 -0.94 -0.27
C ARG A 160 -4.40 -1.11 -0.02
N GLN A 161 -4.00 -2.27 0.51
CA GLN A 161 -2.62 -2.75 0.77
C GLN A 161 -2.10 -2.66 2.22
N HIS A 162 -2.76 -1.93 3.12
CA HIS A 162 -2.23 -1.73 4.48
C HIS A 162 -2.85 -2.70 5.49
N LYS A 163 -2.01 -3.54 6.11
CA LYS A 163 -2.39 -4.32 7.30
C LYS A 163 -2.54 -3.45 8.55
N SER A 164 -1.95 -2.27 8.55
CA SER A 164 -2.08 -1.32 9.65
C SER A 164 -2.01 0.11 9.14
N LEU A 165 -2.77 0.98 9.78
CA LEU A 165 -2.95 2.36 9.37
C LEU A 165 -2.63 3.30 10.52
N TRP A 166 -1.89 4.37 10.20
CA TRP A 166 -1.57 5.42 11.15
C TRP A 166 -2.57 6.57 11.05
N PHE A 167 -3.12 6.92 12.21
CA PHE A 167 -3.99 8.08 12.40
C PHE A 167 -3.33 9.08 13.33
N ALA A 168 -3.74 10.34 13.19
CA ALA A 168 -3.23 11.44 14.00
C ALA A 168 -4.40 12.30 14.49
N LEU A 169 -4.38 12.63 15.78
CA LEU A 169 -5.16 13.70 16.37
C LEU A 169 -4.30 14.95 16.41
N THR A 170 -4.82 16.09 15.97
CA THR A 170 -4.13 17.37 16.11
C THR A 170 -4.60 18.04 17.39
N CYS A 171 -3.70 18.41 18.29
CA CYS A 171 -4.04 19.11 19.52
C CYS A 171 -3.68 20.60 19.44
N PHE A 172 -4.36 21.41 20.25
CA PHE A 172 -4.05 22.83 20.40
C PHE A 172 -2.78 23.06 21.23
N ASP A 173 -2.53 22.17 22.21
CA ASP A 173 -1.32 22.14 23.04
C ASP A 173 -0.64 20.76 22.96
N ILE A 174 0.69 20.73 23.07
CA ILE A 174 1.44 19.48 23.20
C ILE A 174 1.13 18.75 24.51
N LYS A 175 0.81 19.47 25.59
CA LYS A 175 0.39 18.89 26.87
C LYS A 175 -0.87 18.05 26.71
N ASP A 176 -1.84 18.56 25.96
CA ASP A 176 -3.08 17.84 25.61
C ASP A 176 -2.77 16.52 24.88
N CYS A 177 -1.93 16.59 23.85
CA CYS A 177 -1.50 15.42 23.08
C CYS A 177 -0.72 14.41 23.93
N ASN A 178 0.13 14.87 24.85
CA ASN A 178 0.84 14.00 25.79
C ASN A 178 -0.15 13.27 26.71
N GLN A 179 -1.14 13.98 27.25
CA GLN A 179 -2.16 13.39 28.11
C GLN A 179 -3.02 12.39 27.34
N LEU A 180 -3.47 12.72 26.13
CA LEU A 180 -4.23 11.81 25.28
C LEU A 180 -3.43 10.54 24.93
N ALA A 181 -2.13 10.66 24.66
CA ALA A 181 -1.26 9.51 24.40
C ALA A 181 -1.11 8.62 25.64
N VAL A 182 -0.97 9.19 26.83
CA VAL A 182 -0.96 8.43 28.09
C VAL A 182 -2.30 7.73 28.31
N ASN A 183 -3.39 8.47 28.17
CA ASN A 183 -4.76 7.99 28.32
C ASN A 183 -5.09 6.84 27.39
N MET A 184 -4.68 6.89 26.12
CA MET A 184 -4.89 5.79 25.18
C MET A 184 -4.12 4.53 25.59
N ARG A 185 -2.89 4.68 26.10
CA ARG A 185 -2.09 3.53 26.56
C ARG A 185 -2.63 2.90 27.84
N SER A 186 -3.17 3.71 28.76
CA SER A 186 -3.60 3.27 30.10
C SER A 186 -5.07 2.87 30.17
N ASN A 187 -5.96 3.64 29.52
CA ASN A 187 -7.40 3.44 29.52
C ASN A 187 -7.97 3.62 28.08
N PRO A 188 -7.78 2.65 27.18
CA PRO A 188 -8.18 2.77 25.78
C PRO A 188 -9.70 2.80 25.57
N GLU A 189 -10.49 2.24 26.50
CA GLU A 189 -11.95 2.11 26.33
C GLU A 189 -12.68 3.47 26.25
N GLN A 190 -12.10 4.54 26.81
CA GLN A 190 -12.64 5.91 26.70
C GLN A 190 -12.57 6.51 25.29
N PHE A 191 -12.04 5.77 24.31
CA PHE A 191 -11.93 6.18 22.91
C PHE A 191 -12.90 5.38 22.00
N ASP A 192 -13.94 4.76 22.57
CA ASP A 192 -14.94 3.95 21.87
C ASP A 192 -15.83 4.76 20.91
N HIS A 193 -15.91 6.08 21.12
CA HIS A 193 -16.56 7.04 20.22
C HIS A 193 -15.84 7.21 18.88
N PHE A 194 -14.65 6.66 18.71
CA PHE A 194 -13.98 6.65 17.41
C PHE A 194 -14.46 5.51 16.51
N LYS A 195 -14.72 5.86 15.25
CA LYS A 195 -15.13 4.93 14.19
C LYS A 195 -14.27 5.12 12.95
N LEU A 196 -14.09 4.05 12.18
CA LEU A 196 -13.56 4.11 10.83
C LEU A 196 -14.70 4.15 9.83
N LEU A 197 -14.68 5.19 9.00
CA LEU A 197 -15.59 5.33 7.88
C LEU A 197 -14.86 4.96 6.60
N PHE A 198 -15.53 4.22 5.71
CA PHE A 198 -14.96 3.73 4.47
C PHE A 198 -15.72 4.23 3.25
N SER A 199 -15.01 4.47 2.16
CA SER A 199 -15.59 4.92 0.89
C SER A 199 -15.00 4.19 -0.32
N LEU A 200 -15.72 4.33 -1.44
CA LEU A 200 -15.30 3.89 -2.77
C LEU A 200 -14.87 5.12 -3.58
N SER A 201 -13.93 4.98 -4.50
CA SER A 201 -13.46 6.05 -5.40
C SER A 201 -14.54 6.51 -6.38
N SER A 202 -15.57 5.69 -6.59
CA SER A 202 -16.76 6.06 -7.38
C SER A 202 -17.73 6.97 -6.61
N GLN A 203 -17.45 7.27 -5.35
CA GLN A 203 -18.33 8.07 -4.52
C GLN A 203 -18.21 9.55 -4.86
N THR A 204 -19.35 10.20 -5.03
CA THR A 204 -19.44 11.62 -5.34
C THR A 204 -19.76 12.42 -4.09
N SER A 205 -19.17 13.61 -3.99
CA SER A 205 -19.57 14.56 -2.95
C SER A 205 -20.95 15.12 -3.25
N LYS A 206 -21.72 15.36 -2.20
CA LYS A 206 -22.98 16.08 -2.22
C LYS A 206 -22.80 17.44 -1.56
N THR A 207 -23.75 18.34 -1.79
CA THR A 207 -23.79 19.65 -1.14
C THR A 207 -25.16 19.84 -0.52
N LYS A 208 -25.20 20.27 0.74
CA LYS A 208 -26.43 20.70 1.42
C LYS A 208 -26.21 22.01 2.16
N GLU A 209 -27.29 22.75 2.37
CA GLU A 209 -27.26 23.97 3.16
C GLU A 209 -27.39 23.61 4.65
N THR A 210 -26.44 24.06 5.47
CA THR A 210 -26.54 24.02 6.94
C THR A 210 -26.79 25.44 7.46
N THR A 211 -27.47 25.56 8.60
CA THR A 211 -27.75 26.84 9.24
C THR A 211 -26.94 26.94 10.52
N ILE A 212 -26.11 27.97 10.62
CA ILE A 212 -25.40 28.34 11.84
C ILE A 212 -26.36 29.16 12.70
N ARG A 213 -26.65 28.65 13.89
CA ARG A 213 -27.53 29.31 14.86
C ARG A 213 -26.79 29.62 16.16
N ILE A 214 -27.41 30.43 17.02
CA ILE A 214 -26.82 30.75 18.31
C ILE A 214 -26.80 29.54 19.25
N GLU A 215 -27.79 28.65 19.14
CA GLU A 215 -27.88 27.46 19.97
C GLU A 215 -26.64 26.56 19.78
N ASN A 216 -26.07 26.52 18.58
CA ASN A 216 -24.83 25.78 18.29
C ASN A 216 -23.62 26.29 19.08
N ILE A 217 -23.55 27.60 19.33
CA ILE A 217 -22.46 28.26 20.07
C ILE A 217 -22.68 28.07 21.57
N VAL A 218 -23.90 28.33 22.06
CA VAL A 218 -24.21 28.31 23.50
C VAL A 218 -24.25 26.88 24.06
N ALA A 219 -24.55 25.87 23.24
CA ALA A 219 -24.50 24.46 23.62
C ALA A 219 -23.06 23.96 23.90
N GLY A 220 -22.03 24.71 23.51
CA GLY A 220 -20.63 24.35 23.76
C GLY A 220 -20.27 24.32 25.25
N GLN A 221 -19.44 23.37 25.63
CA GLN A 221 -18.85 23.25 26.98
C GLN A 221 -18.03 24.50 27.33
N MET A 222 -17.32 25.07 26.35
CA MET A 222 -16.51 26.25 26.60
C MET A 222 -17.38 27.48 26.91
N VAL A 223 -18.43 27.71 26.14
CA VAL A 223 -19.35 28.84 26.36
C VAL A 223 -20.12 28.68 27.66
N SER A 224 -20.67 27.50 27.92
CA SER A 224 -21.38 27.22 29.17
C SER A 224 -20.48 27.43 30.39
N GLY A 225 -19.22 26.99 30.33
CA GLY A 225 -18.23 27.25 31.40
C GLY A 225 -17.93 28.75 31.59
N LEU A 226 -17.78 29.51 30.50
CA LEU A 226 -17.57 30.97 30.58
C LEU A 226 -18.79 31.69 31.17
N LEU A 227 -19.99 31.34 30.74
CA LEU A 227 -21.24 31.91 31.24
C LEU A 227 -21.46 31.56 32.71
N GLN A 228 -21.17 30.32 33.12
CA GLN A 228 -21.29 29.90 34.52
C GLN A 228 -20.30 30.66 35.42
N ARG A 229 -19.06 30.86 34.98
CA ARG A 229 -18.02 31.49 35.78
C ARG A 229 -18.12 33.02 35.81
N PHE A 230 -18.53 33.65 34.72
CA PHE A 230 -18.45 35.10 34.55
C PHE A 230 -19.77 35.78 34.16
N GLY A 231 -20.78 35.03 33.73
CA GLY A 231 -22.01 35.57 33.12
C GLY A 231 -22.93 36.37 34.04
N HIS A 232 -22.65 36.43 35.34
CA HIS A 232 -23.39 37.26 36.31
C HIS A 232 -22.64 38.55 36.69
N GLU A 233 -21.33 38.63 36.46
CA GLU A 233 -20.48 39.72 36.95
C GLU A 233 -19.84 40.52 35.83
N LYS A 234 -19.67 39.90 34.64
CA LYS A 234 -18.88 40.46 33.55
C LYS A 234 -19.63 40.31 32.23
N ASP A 235 -19.79 41.42 31.54
CA ASP A 235 -20.34 41.43 30.18
C ASP A 235 -19.35 40.88 29.15
N GLN A 236 -18.05 40.85 29.48
CA GLN A 236 -16.97 40.56 28.53
C GLN A 236 -15.85 39.74 29.16
N VAL A 237 -15.31 38.83 28.36
CA VAL A 237 -14.14 38.00 28.69
C VAL A 237 -13.15 38.00 27.54
N TYR A 238 -11.87 37.80 27.84
CA TYR A 238 -10.81 37.69 26.86
C TYR A 238 -10.31 36.26 26.78
N LEU A 239 -10.14 35.75 25.57
CA LEU A 239 -9.61 34.44 25.26
C LEU A 239 -8.23 34.57 24.63
N THR A 240 -7.36 33.60 24.90
CA THR A 240 -6.11 33.46 24.13
C THR A 240 -6.42 33.06 22.69
N ALA A 241 -5.47 33.25 21.78
CA ALA A 241 -5.63 32.80 20.40
C ALA A 241 -5.87 31.28 20.26
N ASN A 242 -5.41 30.46 21.21
CA ASN A 242 -5.69 29.02 21.22
C ASN A 242 -7.10 28.73 21.74
N ASP A 243 -7.54 29.45 22.77
CA ASP A 243 -8.89 29.32 23.32
C ASP A 243 -9.96 29.80 22.34
N GLU A 244 -9.71 30.89 21.61
CA GLU A 244 -10.59 31.32 20.51
C GLU A 244 -10.72 30.23 19.44
N LYS A 245 -9.61 29.61 19.04
CA LYS A 245 -9.64 28.50 18.08
C LYS A 245 -10.42 27.30 18.62
N ARG A 246 -10.23 26.95 19.90
CA ARG A 246 -10.96 25.87 20.58
C ARG A 246 -12.47 26.13 20.55
N LEU A 247 -12.89 27.34 20.90
CA LEU A 247 -14.30 27.75 20.87
C LEU A 247 -14.90 27.62 19.47
N VAL A 248 -14.24 28.19 18.45
CA VAL A 248 -14.72 28.17 17.07
C VAL A 248 -14.81 26.72 16.56
N MET A 249 -13.83 25.89 16.89
CA MET A 249 -13.77 24.48 16.48
C MET A 249 -14.86 23.64 17.16
N GLU A 250 -15.08 23.83 18.46
CA GLU A 250 -16.16 23.16 19.20
C GLU A 250 -17.51 23.52 18.57
N THR A 251 -17.74 24.81 18.32
CA THR A 251 -18.97 25.29 17.68
C THR A 251 -19.16 24.68 16.29
N ALA A 252 -18.10 24.65 15.46
CA ALA A 252 -18.15 24.02 14.14
C ALA A 252 -18.53 22.54 14.22
N THR A 253 -17.93 21.83 15.18
CA THR A 253 -18.21 20.41 15.41
C THR A 253 -19.67 20.19 15.83
N ASN A 254 -20.21 21.01 16.73
CA ASN A 254 -21.61 20.93 17.15
C ASN A 254 -22.58 21.14 15.97
N ILE A 255 -22.27 22.10 15.08
CA ILE A 255 -23.06 22.32 13.84
C ILE A 255 -23.04 21.06 12.97
N PHE A 256 -21.88 20.42 12.82
CA PHE A 256 -21.77 19.23 11.98
C PHE A 256 -22.47 18.03 12.59
N VAL A 257 -22.33 17.79 13.90
CA VAL A 257 -23.02 16.70 14.59
C VAL A 257 -24.54 16.85 14.53
N GLU A 258 -25.07 18.08 14.62
CA GLU A 258 -26.51 18.32 14.50
C GLU A 258 -27.02 18.21 13.04
N SER A 259 -26.22 18.68 12.08
CA SER A 259 -26.67 18.81 10.69
C SER A 259 -26.40 17.58 9.81
N PHE A 260 -25.55 16.65 10.22
CA PHE A 260 -25.04 15.55 9.41
C PHE A 260 -25.16 14.21 10.13
N ASP A 261 -25.38 13.15 9.35
CA ASP A 261 -25.44 11.80 9.89
C ASP A 261 -24.05 11.32 10.30
N ASP A 262 -23.96 10.34 11.22
CA ASP A 262 -22.70 9.68 11.64
C ASP A 262 -21.82 9.19 10.48
N SER A 263 -22.42 8.88 9.33
CA SER A 263 -21.72 8.43 8.12
C SER A 263 -21.23 9.57 7.23
N ASP A 264 -21.69 10.79 7.42
CA ASP A 264 -21.34 11.92 6.57
C ASP A 264 -19.99 12.53 6.98
N VAL A 265 -19.13 12.76 5.97
CA VAL A 265 -17.82 13.38 6.14
C VAL A 265 -17.81 14.72 5.44
N VAL A 266 -17.71 15.80 6.22
CA VAL A 266 -17.60 17.17 5.70
C VAL A 266 -16.22 17.38 5.07
N SER A 267 -16.18 18.02 3.91
CA SER A 267 -14.91 18.31 3.23
C SER A 267 -14.11 19.42 3.95
N GLN A 268 -12.78 19.30 3.97
CA GLN A 268 -11.87 20.29 4.58
C GLN A 268 -12.16 21.74 4.15
N ASN A 269 -12.52 21.94 2.88
CA ASN A 269 -12.80 23.27 2.36
C ASN A 269 -14.10 23.84 2.94
N SER A 270 -15.15 23.02 3.07
CA SER A 270 -16.40 23.45 3.71
C SER A 270 -16.25 23.61 5.22
N GLU A 271 -15.46 22.77 5.89
CA GLU A 271 -15.10 22.96 7.29
C GLU A 271 -14.40 24.31 7.49
N THR A 272 -13.43 24.64 6.64
CA THR A 272 -12.73 25.93 6.66
C THR A 272 -13.68 27.11 6.39
N GLN A 273 -14.66 26.94 5.50
CA GLN A 273 -15.68 27.97 5.25
C GLN A 273 -16.54 28.22 6.49
N VAL A 274 -17.06 27.16 7.13
CA VAL A 274 -17.83 27.29 8.37
C VAL A 274 -16.98 27.92 9.47
N TYR A 275 -15.74 27.48 9.63
CA TYR A 275 -14.78 28.07 10.57
C TYR A 275 -14.58 29.56 10.32
N ASN A 276 -14.38 29.99 9.07
CA ASN A 276 -14.20 31.40 8.74
C ASN A 276 -15.45 32.23 8.98
N VAL A 277 -16.64 31.68 8.71
CA VAL A 277 -17.91 32.33 9.01
C VAL A 277 -18.05 32.52 10.52
N LEU A 278 -17.84 31.46 11.31
CA LEU A 278 -17.87 31.52 12.77
C LEU A 278 -16.84 32.48 13.33
N LYS A 279 -15.61 32.44 12.80
CA LYS A 279 -14.56 33.38 13.19
C LYS A 279 -14.99 34.82 12.92
N ASN A 280 -15.56 35.14 11.77
CA ASN A 280 -16.03 36.50 11.49
C ASN A 280 -17.24 36.91 12.35
N LEU A 281 -18.09 35.96 12.74
CA LEU A 281 -19.23 36.21 13.62
C LEU A 281 -18.79 36.48 15.07
N LEU A 282 -17.73 35.78 15.51
CA LEU A 282 -17.18 35.90 16.86
C LEU A 282 -16.08 36.98 16.96
N SER A 283 -15.47 37.35 15.84
CA SER A 283 -14.32 38.26 15.72
C SER A 283 -14.73 39.47 14.87
N ASP A 284 -15.44 40.42 15.48
CA ASP A 284 -15.66 41.74 14.88
C ASP A 284 -14.66 42.76 15.44
N LYS A 285 -14.21 43.68 14.57
CA LYS A 285 -13.11 44.65 14.77
C LYS A 285 -13.44 45.75 15.77
N MET A 286 -13.50 45.39 17.02
CA MET A 286 -13.83 46.29 18.11
C MET A 286 -13.01 45.63 19.24
N TRP A 287 -11.99 46.23 19.84
CA TRP A 287 -12.00 47.36 20.77
C TRP A 287 -10.55 47.63 21.20
N GLU A 288 -10.17 48.90 21.37
CA GLU A 288 -8.76 49.33 21.52
C GLU A 288 -8.12 49.11 22.90
N SER A 289 -8.78 48.43 23.85
CA SER A 289 -8.20 48.20 25.17
C SER A 289 -8.45 46.82 25.77
N VAL A 290 -7.37 46.23 26.28
CA VAL A 290 -7.34 44.95 26.99
C VAL A 290 -7.33 45.25 28.49
N PHE A 291 -8.40 44.88 29.20
CA PHE A 291 -8.41 44.87 30.66
C PHE A 291 -8.49 43.41 31.15
N TRP A 292 -7.45 43.00 31.86
CA TRP A 292 -7.37 41.67 32.48
C TRP A 292 -8.09 41.71 33.81
N ASN A 293 -9.01 40.79 34.02
CA ASN A 293 -9.89 40.80 35.19
C ASN A 293 -9.46 39.83 36.30
N GLU A 294 -8.40 39.04 36.10
CA GLU A 294 -7.71 38.29 37.15
C GLU A 294 -6.25 38.72 37.18
N ASP A 295 -5.81 39.18 38.36
CA ASP A 295 -4.52 39.84 38.52
C ASP A 295 -3.33 38.88 38.39
N ASN A 296 -3.50 37.62 38.80
CA ASN A 296 -2.41 36.65 38.90
C ASN A 296 -1.95 36.10 37.54
N TYR A 297 -2.84 36.13 36.55
CA TYR A 297 -2.61 35.64 35.19
C TYR A 297 -2.31 36.76 34.20
N ARG A 298 -2.26 38.01 34.68
CA ARG A 298 -1.95 39.18 33.87
C ARG A 298 -0.46 39.16 33.51
N PRO A 299 -0.08 39.19 32.22
CA PRO A 299 1.32 39.00 31.83
C PRO A 299 2.32 39.99 32.45
N ASP A 300 1.92 41.25 32.69
CA ASP A 300 2.74 42.25 33.39
C ASP A 300 2.89 41.94 34.88
N LYS A 301 1.84 41.46 35.56
CA LYS A 301 1.92 41.03 36.97
C LYS A 301 2.75 39.76 37.10
N THR A 302 2.54 38.77 36.23
CA THR A 302 3.39 37.58 36.16
C THR A 302 4.86 37.97 35.94
N SER A 303 5.15 38.85 34.98
CA SER A 303 6.52 39.32 34.71
C SER A 303 7.10 40.07 35.91
N HIS A 304 6.30 40.89 36.59
CA HIS A 304 6.71 41.60 37.80
C HIS A 304 7.11 40.63 38.91
N THR A 305 6.26 39.65 39.21
CA THR A 305 6.52 38.61 40.22
C THR A 305 7.76 37.79 39.88
N LEU A 306 7.92 37.38 38.62
CA LEU A 306 9.12 36.65 38.18
C LEU A 306 10.39 37.48 38.32
N ASN A 307 10.33 38.79 38.04
CA ASN A 307 11.46 39.69 38.24
C ASN A 307 11.80 39.92 39.72
N GLU A 308 10.78 40.03 40.59
CA GLU A 308 10.99 40.14 42.04
C GLU A 308 11.65 38.87 42.60
N ILE A 309 11.22 37.70 42.12
CA ILE A 309 11.86 36.43 42.48
C ILE A 309 13.29 36.39 41.96
N TYR A 310 13.50 36.70 40.68
CA TYR A 310 14.81 36.70 40.04
C TYR A 310 15.84 37.55 40.79
N ARG A 311 15.43 38.74 41.25
CA ARG A 311 16.28 39.66 42.02
C ARG A 311 16.73 39.09 43.37
N LYS A 312 15.92 38.21 43.97
CA LYS A 312 16.17 37.57 45.28
C LYS A 312 16.94 36.25 45.16
N LEU A 313 17.12 35.70 43.94
CA LEU A 313 17.88 34.47 43.71
C LEU A 313 19.40 34.72 43.66
N ASP A 314 20.18 33.72 44.08
CA ASP A 314 21.63 33.70 43.84
C ASP A 314 21.96 33.53 42.34
N THR A 315 23.22 33.80 41.97
CA THR A 315 23.68 33.75 40.58
C THR A 315 23.49 32.38 39.91
N GLU A 316 23.58 31.28 40.67
CA GLU A 316 23.39 29.94 40.14
C GLU A 316 21.91 29.70 39.79
N ASN A 317 21.01 30.09 40.67
CA ASN A 317 19.58 29.92 40.53
C ASN A 317 18.96 30.92 39.54
N GLN A 318 19.50 32.14 39.45
CA GLN A 318 19.20 33.09 38.38
C GLN A 318 19.49 32.48 37.01
N LYS A 319 20.69 31.90 36.82
CA LYS A 319 21.07 31.25 35.57
C LYS A 319 20.19 30.05 35.25
N LYS A 320 19.82 29.22 36.24
CA LYS A 320 18.89 28.10 36.03
C LYS A 320 17.50 28.58 35.59
N MET A 321 17.00 29.65 36.21
CA MET A 321 15.69 30.21 35.90
C MET A 321 15.66 30.76 34.47
N THR A 322 16.65 31.57 34.07
CA THR A 322 16.72 32.16 32.72
C THR A 322 16.95 31.11 31.64
N ASP A 323 17.86 30.16 31.88
CA ASP A 323 18.08 29.01 30.99
C ASP A 323 16.79 28.25 30.71
N SER A 324 15.90 28.11 31.70
CA SER A 324 14.63 27.41 31.55
C SER A 324 13.64 28.14 30.63
N TYR A 325 13.59 29.48 30.71
CA TYR A 325 12.76 30.29 29.81
C TYR A 325 13.36 30.45 28.40
N GLN A 326 14.67 30.24 28.24
CA GLN A 326 15.35 30.27 26.93
C GLN A 326 15.38 28.91 26.22
N LYS A 327 15.39 27.79 26.94
CA LYS A 327 15.53 26.41 26.38
C LYS A 327 14.21 25.69 26.15
N SER A 328 13.09 26.40 26.06
CA SER A 328 11.70 25.87 26.06
C SER A 328 11.37 24.83 24.98
N ASN A 329 12.28 24.53 24.04
CA ASN A 329 12.09 23.51 23.00
C ASN A 329 12.90 22.21 23.18
N LYS A 330 13.69 22.01 24.26
CA LYS A 330 14.63 20.86 24.29
C LYS A 330 14.86 20.05 25.58
N VAL A 331 14.22 20.29 26.71
CA VAL A 331 14.56 19.52 27.94
C VAL A 331 13.34 19.10 28.73
N GLY A 332 13.07 17.79 28.77
CA GLY A 332 12.00 17.20 29.56
C GLY A 332 12.34 16.99 31.05
N GLY A 333 11.30 16.98 31.88
CA GLY A 333 11.12 16.23 33.14
C GLY A 333 12.06 16.51 34.33
N LYS A 334 13.37 16.37 34.15
CA LYS A 334 14.34 16.40 35.27
C LYS A 334 14.86 17.79 35.61
N PHE A 335 14.84 18.72 34.66
CA PHE A 335 15.28 20.11 34.85
C PHE A 335 14.18 20.98 35.47
N GLU A 336 12.92 20.72 35.15
CA GLU A 336 11.75 21.46 35.65
C GLU A 336 11.47 21.19 37.13
N ALA A 337 11.63 19.94 37.59
CA ALA A 337 11.51 19.58 39.01
C ALA A 337 12.47 20.37 39.91
N LYS A 338 13.67 20.71 39.40
CA LYS A 338 14.71 21.43 40.13
C LYS A 338 14.42 22.94 40.23
N ILE A 339 13.58 23.49 39.36
CA ILE A 339 13.12 24.89 39.43
C ILE A 339 11.96 25.02 40.43
N LEU A 340 11.07 24.03 40.49
CA LEU A 340 10.01 23.98 41.49
C LEU A 340 10.54 23.91 42.92
N GLU A 341 11.68 23.23 43.13
CA GLU A 341 12.40 23.24 44.40
C GLU A 341 12.92 24.65 44.77
N ILE A 342 13.30 25.48 43.79
CA ILE A 342 13.73 26.87 44.04
C ILE A 342 12.55 27.71 44.57
N PHE A 343 11.36 27.57 43.98
CA PHE A 343 10.16 28.30 44.43
C PHE A 343 9.62 27.77 45.77
N SER A 344 9.81 26.49 46.09
CA SER A 344 9.26 25.85 47.29
C SER A 344 10.12 26.00 48.55
N THR A 345 11.41 26.35 48.44
CA THR A 345 12.37 26.30 49.57
C THR A 345 12.64 27.64 50.25
N GLY A 346 12.24 28.78 49.66
CA GLY A 346 12.46 30.10 50.24
C GLY A 346 11.22 30.63 50.97
N ALA A 347 11.30 30.76 52.30
CA ALA A 347 10.23 31.35 53.13
C ALA A 347 9.84 32.78 52.70
N GLU A 348 10.76 33.52 52.06
CA GLU A 348 10.53 34.87 51.53
C GLU A 348 9.66 34.91 50.25
N PHE A 349 9.58 33.80 49.51
CA PHE A 349 8.77 33.71 48.28
C PHE A 349 7.32 33.36 48.58
N ASN A 350 7.08 32.55 49.62
CA ASN A 350 5.73 32.15 50.04
C ASN A 350 4.81 33.34 50.30
N LYS A 351 5.35 34.47 50.79
CA LYS A 351 4.56 35.68 51.00
C LYS A 351 4.12 36.33 49.68
N GLU A 352 5.03 36.47 48.71
CA GLU A 352 4.75 37.05 47.39
C GLU A 352 3.71 36.22 46.62
N PHE A 353 3.82 34.89 46.72
CA PHE A 353 2.87 33.96 46.10
C PHE A 353 1.54 33.89 46.86
N ALA A 354 1.54 33.95 48.19
CA ALA A 354 0.32 33.98 48.99
C ALA A 354 -0.47 35.30 48.80
N ASP A 355 0.21 36.43 48.62
CA ASP A 355 -0.43 37.71 48.27
C ASP A 355 -1.13 37.65 46.89
N GLN A 356 -0.75 36.67 46.05
CA GLN A 356 -1.40 36.32 44.78
C GLN A 356 -2.30 35.09 44.88
N GLY A 357 -2.66 34.63 46.09
CA GLY A 357 -3.55 33.49 46.30
C GLY A 357 -2.97 32.12 45.92
N MET A 358 -1.67 32.04 45.63
CA MET A 358 -0.96 30.79 45.35
C MET A 358 -0.42 30.23 46.67
N THR A 359 -1.09 29.21 47.19
CA THR A 359 -0.80 28.69 48.55
C THR A 359 -0.34 27.24 48.55
N THR A 360 -0.54 26.53 47.44
CA THR A 360 -0.13 25.13 47.28
C THR A 360 1.07 24.99 46.34
N LYS A 361 1.74 23.84 46.42
CA LYS A 361 2.84 23.50 45.50
C LYS A 361 2.33 23.32 44.07
N GLU A 362 1.11 22.82 43.94
CA GLU A 362 0.39 22.66 42.68
C GLU A 362 0.08 24.03 42.05
N ASP A 363 -0.31 25.04 42.84
CA ASP A 363 -0.54 26.41 42.35
C ASP A 363 0.76 27.04 41.81
N LEU A 364 1.88 26.81 42.51
CA LEU A 364 3.20 27.29 42.11
C LEU A 364 3.69 26.62 40.82
N ASP A 365 3.49 25.31 40.70
CA ASP A 365 3.80 24.58 39.47
C ASP A 365 2.97 25.08 38.31
N LYS A 366 1.66 25.21 38.52
CA LYS A 366 0.73 25.76 37.54
C LYS A 366 1.15 27.17 37.11
N PHE A 367 1.44 28.07 38.05
CA PHE A 367 1.91 29.43 37.75
C PHE A 367 3.17 29.41 36.89
N TYR A 368 4.17 28.62 37.28
CA TYR A 368 5.44 28.55 36.57
C TYR A 368 5.30 27.95 35.16
N GLN A 369 4.41 26.97 34.99
CA GLN A 369 4.18 26.34 33.71
C GLN A 369 3.39 27.24 32.76
N GLU A 370 2.37 27.93 33.27
CA GLU A 370 1.54 28.84 32.50
C GLU A 370 2.29 30.15 32.18
N SER A 371 3.15 30.64 33.07
CA SER A 371 3.92 31.87 32.84
C SER A 371 4.83 31.78 31.62
N LYS A 372 5.32 30.58 31.27
CA LYS A 372 6.11 30.36 30.04
C LYS A 372 5.32 30.64 28.77
N ASP A 373 3.99 30.60 28.81
CA ASP A 373 3.16 30.84 27.64
C ASP A 373 3.13 32.33 27.29
N HIS A 374 3.11 33.21 28.30
CA HIS A 374 2.94 34.66 28.13
C HIS A 374 4.10 35.55 28.61
N VAL A 375 5.17 35.00 29.16
CA VAL A 375 6.37 35.76 29.58
C VAL A 375 7.62 35.22 28.87
N VAL A 376 8.54 36.12 28.52
CA VAL A 376 9.84 35.78 27.92
C VAL A 376 10.98 36.48 28.66
N TRP A 377 12.14 35.85 28.68
CA TRP A 377 13.37 36.48 29.13
C TRP A 377 14.01 37.26 27.97
N ASP A 378 14.13 38.59 28.09
CA ASP A 378 14.67 39.45 27.03
C ASP A 378 16.20 39.55 27.02
N GLY A 379 16.86 38.95 28.01
CA GLY A 379 18.31 39.07 28.23
C GLY A 379 18.66 39.74 29.56
N GLU A 380 17.78 40.61 30.06
CA GLU A 380 17.96 41.40 31.27
C GLU A 380 16.86 41.15 32.31
N LYS A 381 15.62 40.98 31.86
CA LYS A 381 14.45 40.78 32.72
C LYS A 381 13.37 39.94 32.04
N PHE A 382 12.43 39.48 32.85
CA PHE A 382 11.19 38.88 32.37
C PHE A 382 10.27 39.98 31.84
N THR A 383 9.84 39.84 30.59
CA THR A 383 8.91 40.76 29.92
C THR A 383 7.69 40.03 29.37
N PRO A 384 6.51 40.68 29.37
CA PRO A 384 5.33 40.12 28.73
C PRO A 384 5.55 39.88 27.24
N LYS A 385 5.14 38.72 26.74
CA LYS A 385 5.01 38.50 25.30
C LYS A 385 3.83 39.32 24.78
N PRO A 386 3.92 39.89 23.57
CA PRO A 386 2.75 40.41 22.89
C PRO A 386 1.72 39.28 22.71
N LEU A 387 0.55 39.42 23.36
CA LEU A 387 -0.54 38.46 23.24
C LEU A 387 -1.60 38.97 22.28
N ALA A 388 -1.99 38.13 21.34
CA ALA A 388 -3.22 38.31 20.58
C ALA A 388 -4.35 37.67 21.39
N LEU A 389 -5.29 38.50 21.85
CA LEU A 389 -6.47 38.06 22.59
C LEU A 389 -7.73 38.31 21.77
N GLY A 390 -8.61 37.31 21.72
CA GLY A 390 -9.97 37.47 21.23
C GLY A 390 -10.86 37.96 22.36
N ARG A 391 -11.71 38.96 22.12
CA ARG A 391 -12.68 39.42 23.11
C ARG A 391 -14.04 38.83 22.80
N ILE A 392 -14.72 38.29 23.81
CA ILE A 392 -16.07 37.73 23.71
C ILE A 392 -17.02 38.50 24.61
N ASN A 393 -18.18 38.85 24.06
CA ASN A 393 -19.27 39.47 24.78
C ASN A 393 -20.24 38.39 25.29
N LEU A 394 -20.26 38.18 26.61
CA LEU A 394 -21.11 37.19 27.25
C LEU A 394 -22.59 37.58 27.26
N SER A 395 -22.89 38.88 27.36
CA SER A 395 -24.30 39.34 27.34
C SER A 395 -24.93 39.17 25.96
N GLN A 396 -24.14 39.30 24.89
CA GLN A 396 -24.58 38.91 23.55
C GLN A 396 -24.87 37.41 23.49
N LEU A 397 -23.98 36.55 23.96
CA LEU A 397 -24.21 35.09 23.94
C LEU A 397 -25.44 34.63 24.72
N GLN A 398 -25.90 35.40 25.70
CA GLN A 398 -27.16 35.14 26.44
C GLN A 398 -28.41 35.57 25.66
N ASP A 399 -28.31 36.53 24.74
CA ASP A 399 -29.44 37.04 23.96
C ASP A 399 -29.71 36.15 22.74
N THR A 400 -30.62 35.19 22.84
CA THR A 400 -30.98 34.29 21.72
C THR A 400 -31.32 34.97 20.37
N GLN A 401 -31.55 36.29 20.33
CA GLN A 401 -31.82 37.03 19.08
C GLN A 401 -30.59 37.74 18.49
N TRP A 402 -29.44 37.74 19.17
CA TRP A 402 -28.28 38.52 18.73
C TRP A 402 -27.72 38.06 17.39
N LEU A 403 -27.74 36.74 17.15
CA LEU A 403 -27.22 36.13 15.93
C LEU A 403 -28.35 35.84 14.96
N ARG A 404 -28.31 36.49 13.79
CA ARG A 404 -29.16 36.09 12.66
C ARG A 404 -28.62 34.78 12.08
N ASP A 405 -29.51 33.80 11.92
CA ASP A 405 -29.24 32.54 11.22
C ASP A 405 -28.40 32.76 9.96
N ARG A 406 -27.24 32.09 9.88
CA ARG A 406 -26.37 32.13 8.70
C ARG A 406 -26.40 30.79 7.99
N LYS A 407 -26.91 30.80 6.76
CA LYS A 407 -26.90 29.63 5.88
C LYS A 407 -25.53 29.49 5.22
N VAL A 408 -24.97 28.30 5.27
CA VAL A 408 -23.68 27.94 4.66
C VAL A 408 -23.86 26.69 3.82
N SER A 409 -23.38 26.74 2.58
CA SER A 409 -23.38 25.58 1.69
C SER A 409 -22.20 24.68 2.03
N VAL A 410 -22.50 23.45 2.47
CA VAL A 410 -21.50 22.50 2.95
C VAL A 410 -21.46 21.28 2.05
N ARG A 411 -20.26 21.01 1.53
CA ARG A 411 -19.95 19.84 0.73
C ARG A 411 -19.48 18.70 1.62
N TYR A 412 -20.10 17.54 1.46
CA TYR A 412 -19.86 16.35 2.25
C TYR A 412 -19.89 15.07 1.39
N THR A 413 -19.42 13.98 1.95
CA THR A 413 -19.44 12.65 1.34
C THR A 413 -19.97 11.64 2.36
N THR A 414 -20.98 10.85 2.01
CA THR A 414 -21.56 9.84 2.92
C THR A 414 -20.78 8.54 2.83
N ALA A 415 -20.21 8.02 3.92
CA ALA A 415 -19.47 6.77 3.93
C ALA A 415 -20.33 5.56 3.49
N VAL A 416 -19.68 4.57 2.89
CA VAL A 416 -20.30 3.30 2.46
C VAL A 416 -20.45 2.33 3.62
N LEU A 417 -19.47 2.33 4.53
CA LEU A 417 -19.44 1.46 5.70
C LEU A 417 -18.86 2.24 6.88
N SER A 418 -19.37 1.96 8.07
CA SER A 418 -18.85 2.44 9.34
C SER A 418 -18.49 1.23 10.20
N THR A 419 -17.28 1.21 10.75
CA THR A 419 -16.79 0.16 11.65
C THR A 419 -16.27 0.80 12.94
N PRO A 420 -16.71 0.34 14.12
CA PRO A 420 -16.15 0.82 15.38
C PRO A 420 -14.68 0.40 15.54
N ILE A 421 -13.90 1.18 16.28
CA ILE A 421 -12.58 0.75 16.71
C ILE A 421 -12.73 -0.22 17.88
N ASN A 422 -12.10 -1.39 17.78
CA ASN A 422 -12.16 -2.42 18.81
C ASN A 422 -10.87 -2.45 19.64
N PHE A 423 -11.00 -2.78 20.92
CA PHE A 423 -9.91 -2.84 21.88
C PHE A 423 -9.55 -4.30 22.18
N VAL A 424 -8.27 -4.64 22.06
CA VAL A 424 -7.81 -5.98 22.41
C VAL A 424 -7.67 -6.08 23.93
N GLN A 425 -8.65 -6.69 24.61
CA GLN A 425 -8.60 -6.92 26.06
C GLN A 425 -7.54 -7.96 26.48
N ASN A 426 -6.95 -8.71 25.53
CA ASN A 426 -6.01 -9.79 25.82
C ASN A 426 -4.76 -9.69 24.94
N THR A 427 -3.64 -9.28 25.55
CA THR A 427 -2.30 -9.22 24.93
C THR A 427 -1.81 -10.54 24.32
N GLY A 428 -2.48 -11.67 24.62
CA GLY A 428 -2.18 -12.97 24.02
C GLY A 428 -2.72 -13.19 22.60
N LEU A 429 -3.68 -12.39 22.11
CA LEU A 429 -4.38 -12.65 20.84
C LEU A 429 -3.59 -12.27 19.58
N THR A 430 -2.80 -11.20 19.61
CA THR A 430 -2.03 -10.75 18.43
C THR A 430 -0.84 -11.67 18.14
N THR A 431 -0.13 -12.12 19.18
CA THR A 431 1.00 -13.05 19.04
C THR A 431 0.54 -14.47 18.69
N THR A 432 -0.62 -14.91 19.20
CA THR A 432 -1.17 -16.23 18.84
C THR A 432 -1.71 -16.26 17.42
N ASP A 433 -2.23 -15.16 16.89
CA ASP A 433 -2.77 -15.11 15.53
C ASP A 433 -1.64 -15.18 14.47
N GLU A 434 -0.54 -14.45 14.67
CA GLU A 434 0.64 -14.57 13.80
C GLU A 434 1.28 -15.97 13.89
N TRP A 435 1.34 -16.54 15.10
CA TRP A 435 1.83 -17.90 15.31
C TRP A 435 0.90 -18.94 14.68
N GLN A 436 -0.42 -18.76 14.73
CA GLN A 436 -1.39 -19.63 14.07
C GLN A 436 -1.30 -19.52 12.54
N ILE A 437 -1.12 -18.32 11.98
CA ILE A 437 -0.88 -18.14 10.54
C ILE A 437 0.39 -18.88 10.11
N LEU A 438 1.45 -18.79 10.91
CA LEU A 438 2.69 -19.52 10.64
C LEU A 438 2.47 -21.04 10.73
N ASN A 439 1.72 -21.50 11.73
CA ASN A 439 1.45 -22.92 11.94
C ASN A 439 0.57 -23.51 10.81
N ASP A 440 -0.43 -22.77 10.35
CA ASP A 440 -1.26 -23.15 9.20
C ASP A 440 -0.44 -23.21 7.90
N LYS A 441 0.47 -22.24 7.68
CA LYS A 441 1.41 -22.26 6.55
C LYS A 441 2.37 -23.44 6.61
N ILE A 442 2.84 -23.79 7.80
CA ILE A 442 3.69 -24.98 8.01
C ILE A 442 2.91 -26.23 7.66
N LYS A 443 1.66 -26.34 8.13
CA LYS A 443 0.79 -27.49 7.83
C LYS A 443 0.54 -27.65 6.33
N GLU A 444 0.20 -26.56 5.63
CA GLU A 444 0.04 -26.59 4.16
C GLU A 444 1.34 -27.01 3.45
N THR A 445 2.48 -26.56 3.95
CA THR A 445 3.79 -26.93 3.38
C THR A 445 4.11 -28.40 3.59
N VAL A 446 3.73 -28.97 4.74
CA VAL A 446 3.85 -30.41 5.02
C VAL A 446 2.95 -31.22 4.09
N GLU A 447 1.68 -30.84 3.93
CA GLU A 447 0.75 -31.52 3.02
C GLU A 447 1.29 -31.54 1.57
N ARG A 448 1.84 -30.43 1.08
CA ARG A 448 2.48 -30.40 -0.26
C ARG A 448 3.75 -31.26 -0.36
N LEU A 449 4.51 -31.40 0.72
CA LEU A 449 5.69 -32.26 0.75
C LEU A 449 5.30 -33.73 0.69
N GLU A 450 4.25 -34.14 1.41
CA GLU A 450 3.71 -35.50 1.34
C GLU A 450 3.16 -35.83 -0.05
N GLU A 451 2.49 -34.88 -0.73
CA GLU A 451 2.06 -35.07 -2.12
C GLU A 451 3.24 -35.26 -3.08
N ASN A 452 4.31 -34.48 -2.92
CA ASN A 452 5.52 -34.59 -3.73
C ASN A 452 6.25 -35.92 -3.50
N GLU A 453 6.32 -36.40 -2.26
CA GLU A 453 6.89 -37.71 -1.92
C GLU A 453 6.13 -38.84 -2.62
N ASN A 454 4.79 -38.80 -2.58
CA ASN A 454 3.94 -39.76 -3.29
C ASN A 454 4.12 -39.71 -4.81
N HIS A 455 4.29 -38.51 -5.38
CA HIS A 455 4.58 -38.35 -6.81
C HIS A 455 5.94 -38.94 -7.18
N LEU A 456 6.96 -38.70 -6.36
CA LEU A 456 8.31 -39.25 -6.58
C LEU A 456 8.33 -40.77 -6.46
N ALA A 457 7.59 -41.34 -5.50
CA ALA A 457 7.43 -42.78 -5.37
C ALA A 457 6.82 -43.41 -6.65
N ARG A 458 5.77 -42.80 -7.21
CA ARG A 458 5.16 -43.24 -8.48
C ARG A 458 6.12 -43.12 -9.67
N MET A 459 6.90 -42.04 -9.73
CA MET A 459 7.93 -41.87 -10.76
C MET A 459 8.99 -42.97 -10.67
N ASN A 460 9.48 -43.28 -9.47
CA ASN A 460 10.44 -44.37 -9.27
C ASN A 460 9.88 -45.71 -9.75
N THR A 461 8.63 -46.06 -9.42
CA THR A 461 8.00 -47.30 -9.91
C THR A 461 7.95 -47.35 -11.44
N THR A 462 7.64 -46.22 -12.09
CA THR A 462 7.57 -46.12 -13.55
C THR A 462 8.96 -46.31 -14.18
N VAL A 463 9.99 -45.71 -13.59
CA VAL A 463 11.39 -45.87 -14.03
C VAL A 463 11.84 -47.31 -13.88
N PHE A 464 11.56 -47.97 -12.74
CA PHE A 464 11.88 -49.39 -12.55
C PHE A 464 11.20 -50.29 -13.59
N HIS A 465 9.93 -50.02 -13.90
CA HIS A 465 9.22 -50.77 -14.93
C HIS A 465 9.82 -50.54 -16.33
N ALA A 466 10.23 -49.31 -16.65
CA ALA A 466 10.88 -48.98 -17.91
C ALA A 466 12.26 -49.66 -18.04
N ILE A 467 13.05 -49.69 -16.97
CA ILE A 467 14.34 -50.40 -16.92
C ILE A 467 14.14 -51.89 -17.15
N SER A 468 13.17 -52.52 -16.46
CA SER A 468 12.90 -53.96 -16.63
C SER A 468 12.50 -54.30 -18.07
N ASN A 469 11.65 -53.49 -18.69
CA ASN A 469 11.27 -53.65 -20.10
C ASN A 469 12.48 -53.49 -21.04
N LEU A 470 13.35 -52.53 -20.77
CA LEU A 470 14.55 -52.30 -21.56
C LEU A 470 15.52 -53.49 -21.44
N THR A 471 15.74 -54.01 -20.23
CA THR A 471 16.59 -55.19 -19.98
C THR A 471 16.07 -56.43 -20.71
N ALA A 472 14.75 -56.65 -20.72
CA ALA A 472 14.15 -57.75 -21.47
C ALA A 472 14.34 -57.60 -23.00
N LEU A 473 14.38 -56.36 -23.50
CA LEU A 473 14.65 -56.06 -24.91
C LEU A 473 16.11 -56.32 -25.28
N THR A 474 17.07 -56.02 -24.39
CA THR A 474 18.50 -56.21 -24.66
C THR A 474 18.95 -57.67 -24.60
N THR A 475 18.30 -58.52 -23.78
CA THR A 475 18.64 -59.95 -23.69
C THR A 475 18.28 -60.78 -24.93
N ASN A 476 17.45 -60.24 -25.84
CA ASN A 476 17.09 -60.92 -27.10
C ASN A 476 18.02 -60.59 -28.29
N MET A 477 19.07 -59.80 -28.08
CA MET A 477 20.10 -59.58 -29.11
C MET A 477 21.31 -60.48 -28.82
N THR A 478 21.48 -61.53 -29.64
CA THR A 478 22.69 -62.36 -29.65
C THR A 478 23.92 -61.46 -29.79
N THR A 479 24.86 -61.59 -28.85
CA THR A 479 26.11 -60.82 -28.81
C THR A 479 26.85 -60.92 -30.15
N PRO A 480 27.14 -59.79 -30.82
CA PRO A 480 27.95 -59.75 -32.03
C PRO A 480 29.31 -60.40 -31.81
N SER A 481 29.68 -61.37 -32.64
CA SER A 481 31.04 -61.91 -32.66
C SER A 481 31.91 -61.06 -33.60
N SER A 482 33.12 -60.68 -33.15
CA SER A 482 34.06 -59.94 -33.99
C SER A 482 34.60 -60.85 -35.09
N ILE A 483 34.40 -60.46 -36.34
CA ILE A 483 34.97 -61.17 -37.50
C ILE A 483 36.41 -60.72 -37.83
N GLY A 484 36.97 -59.75 -37.09
CA GLY A 484 38.36 -59.29 -37.22
C GLY A 484 38.75 -58.65 -38.57
N ARG A 485 37.79 -58.47 -39.49
CA ARG A 485 38.00 -57.94 -40.85
C ARG A 485 36.77 -57.16 -41.33
N MET A 486 36.92 -56.39 -42.41
CA MET A 486 35.80 -55.66 -43.02
C MET A 486 34.81 -56.66 -43.67
N PRO A 487 33.49 -56.53 -43.44
CA PRO A 487 32.49 -57.45 -43.96
C PRO A 487 32.52 -57.51 -45.49
N ARG A 488 32.55 -58.72 -46.06
CA ARG A 488 32.52 -58.92 -47.51
C ARG A 488 31.17 -59.44 -48.01
N THR A 489 30.36 -59.95 -47.10
CA THR A 489 29.07 -60.60 -47.40
C THR A 489 27.99 -60.20 -46.42
N CYS A 490 26.73 -60.43 -46.79
CA CYS A 490 25.58 -60.24 -45.89
C CYS A 490 25.65 -61.18 -44.67
N ALA A 491 26.20 -62.39 -44.83
CA ALA A 491 26.42 -63.30 -43.71
C ALA A 491 27.43 -62.73 -42.69
N ASP A 492 28.53 -62.12 -43.17
CA ASP A 492 29.49 -61.43 -42.30
C ASP A 492 28.81 -60.31 -41.51
N LEU A 493 27.93 -59.53 -42.17
CA LEU A 493 27.18 -58.45 -41.53
C LEU A 493 26.23 -58.98 -40.44
N ARG A 494 25.57 -60.11 -40.68
CA ARG A 494 24.69 -60.74 -39.69
C ARG A 494 25.45 -61.21 -38.46
N LEU A 495 26.65 -61.77 -38.64
CA LEU A 495 27.52 -62.25 -37.55
C LEU A 495 27.99 -61.11 -36.64
N ILE A 496 28.28 -59.92 -37.19
CA ILE A 496 28.62 -58.73 -36.41
C ILE A 496 27.40 -57.95 -35.90
N GLY A 497 26.20 -58.55 -35.93
CA GLY A 497 25.01 -58.01 -35.28
C GLY A 497 24.05 -57.21 -36.16
N HIS A 498 24.22 -57.20 -37.49
CA HIS A 498 23.20 -56.60 -38.37
C HIS A 498 22.02 -57.56 -38.56
N LEU A 499 20.89 -57.24 -37.93
CA LEU A 499 19.69 -58.10 -37.91
C LEU A 499 18.51 -57.55 -38.73
N ARG A 500 18.58 -56.32 -39.27
CA ARG A 500 17.50 -55.72 -40.06
C ARG A 500 17.84 -55.73 -41.56
N SER A 501 16.92 -56.16 -42.41
CA SER A 501 17.13 -56.13 -43.86
C SER A 501 17.32 -54.69 -44.35
N GLY A 502 18.24 -54.47 -45.30
CA GLY A 502 18.58 -53.11 -45.75
C GLY A 502 19.76 -53.05 -46.69
N PHE A 503 20.13 -51.81 -47.09
CA PHE A 503 21.31 -51.55 -47.91
C PHE A 503 22.55 -51.39 -47.02
N TYR A 504 23.59 -52.13 -47.34
CA TYR A 504 24.84 -52.18 -46.60
C TYR A 504 26.04 -52.02 -47.51
N SER A 505 27.11 -51.50 -46.94
CA SER A 505 28.41 -51.42 -47.59
C SER A 505 29.24 -52.64 -47.24
N VAL A 506 29.73 -53.35 -48.24
CA VAL A 506 30.65 -54.49 -48.07
C VAL A 506 31.92 -54.24 -48.87
N MET A 507 33.02 -54.81 -48.41
CA MET A 507 34.28 -54.74 -49.13
C MET A 507 34.28 -55.73 -50.30
N GLY A 508 34.21 -55.20 -51.52
CA GLY A 508 34.39 -55.98 -52.75
C GLY A 508 35.86 -56.30 -53.03
N ASN A 509 36.14 -56.88 -54.19
CA ASN A 509 37.51 -57.33 -54.52
C ASN A 509 38.56 -56.21 -54.55
N ARG A 510 38.18 -54.96 -54.83
CA ARG A 510 39.11 -53.80 -54.89
C ARG A 510 38.55 -52.49 -54.32
N ARG A 511 37.25 -52.40 -54.00
CA ARG A 511 36.58 -51.16 -53.54
C ARG A 511 35.32 -51.48 -52.75
N LEU A 512 34.78 -50.49 -52.05
CA LEU A 512 33.51 -50.60 -51.34
C LEU A 512 32.35 -50.76 -52.33
N GLU A 513 31.49 -51.73 -52.07
CA GLU A 513 30.29 -52.04 -52.85
C GLU A 513 29.05 -51.84 -51.99
N SER A 514 27.97 -51.31 -52.58
CA SER A 514 26.66 -51.30 -51.92
C SER A 514 25.87 -52.54 -52.31
N VAL A 515 25.41 -53.27 -51.30
CA VAL A 515 24.61 -54.49 -51.46
C VAL A 515 23.34 -54.35 -50.63
N TYR A 516 22.24 -54.89 -51.11
CA TYR A 516 21.06 -55.11 -50.27
C TYR A 516 21.15 -56.49 -49.64
N CYS A 517 21.01 -56.54 -48.32
CA CYS A 517 20.97 -57.76 -47.53
C CYS A 517 19.57 -57.95 -46.97
N ASP A 518 18.97 -59.09 -47.30
CA ASP A 518 17.72 -59.52 -46.68
C ASP A 518 18.01 -60.56 -45.59
N PHE A 519 17.67 -60.23 -44.34
CA PHE A 519 17.88 -61.08 -43.16
C PHE A 519 16.59 -61.75 -42.67
N THR A 520 15.47 -61.59 -43.39
CA THR A 520 14.19 -62.25 -43.07
C THR A 520 14.21 -63.76 -43.37
N HIS A 521 15.11 -64.21 -44.24
CA HIS A 521 15.31 -65.62 -44.60
C HIS A 521 16.66 -66.16 -44.09
N GLU A 522 16.77 -67.46 -43.82
CA GLU A 522 17.99 -68.08 -43.26
C GLU A 522 19.20 -67.99 -44.19
N THR A 523 18.98 -67.99 -45.51
CA THR A 523 20.02 -67.82 -46.52
C THR A 523 20.00 -66.38 -47.05
N SER A 524 20.96 -65.55 -46.62
CA SER A 524 21.02 -64.13 -47.00
C SER A 524 21.24 -63.98 -48.52
N LEU A 525 20.19 -63.58 -49.25
CA LEU A 525 20.23 -63.30 -50.69
C LEU A 525 20.88 -61.94 -50.95
N ARG A 526 21.89 -61.91 -51.84
CA ARG A 526 22.65 -60.71 -52.21
C ARG A 526 22.12 -60.12 -53.52
N LYS A 527 21.74 -58.84 -53.52
CA LYS A 527 21.54 -58.06 -54.75
C LYS A 527 22.57 -56.94 -54.82
N TRP A 528 23.48 -56.99 -55.81
CA TRP A 528 24.48 -55.94 -56.05
C TRP A 528 23.83 -54.75 -56.73
N LEU A 529 24.10 -53.53 -56.23
CA LEU A 529 23.38 -52.33 -56.65
C LEU A 529 24.29 -51.21 -57.19
N GLY A 530 25.61 -51.31 -56.97
CA GLY A 530 26.57 -50.37 -57.52
C GLY A 530 27.76 -50.07 -56.59
N PHE A 531 28.58 -49.10 -56.99
CA PHE A 531 29.69 -48.58 -56.19
C PHE A 531 29.27 -47.33 -55.42
N ILE A 532 29.78 -47.16 -54.20
CA ILE A 532 29.62 -45.93 -53.42
C ILE A 532 30.88 -45.08 -53.57
N ASP A 533 30.73 -43.88 -54.12
CA ASP A 533 31.73 -42.82 -54.03
C ASP A 533 31.57 -42.09 -52.69
N ILE A 534 32.62 -42.07 -51.87
CA ILE A 534 32.62 -41.44 -50.56
C ILE A 534 32.70 -39.92 -50.75
N LYS A 535 31.60 -39.20 -50.49
CA LYS A 535 31.57 -37.72 -50.51
C LYS A 535 32.38 -37.15 -49.34
N SER A 536 33.14 -36.08 -49.61
CA SER A 536 33.97 -35.35 -48.66
C SER A 536 33.17 -34.63 -47.56
N SER A 537 33.68 -34.68 -46.33
CA SER A 537 33.12 -34.04 -45.13
C SER A 537 33.08 -32.50 -45.23
N PRO A 538 32.10 -31.84 -44.57
CA PRO A 538 32.02 -30.38 -44.49
C PRO A 538 33.20 -29.78 -43.73
N VAL A 539 33.84 -28.77 -44.33
CA VAL A 539 35.01 -28.07 -43.77
C VAL A 539 34.55 -26.85 -43.00
N HIS A 540 34.93 -26.76 -41.72
CA HIS A 540 34.64 -25.64 -40.82
C HIS A 540 35.98 -24.99 -40.46
N PHE A 541 36.07 -23.66 -40.43
CA PHE A 541 37.31 -22.97 -40.03
C PHE A 541 37.01 -21.89 -38.99
N ASP A 542 37.87 -21.77 -37.98
CA ASP A 542 37.80 -20.74 -36.93
C ASP A 542 39.20 -20.10 -36.78
N THR A 543 39.30 -18.77 -36.88
CA THR A 543 40.58 -18.04 -36.79
C THR A 543 40.44 -16.70 -36.08
N SER A 544 41.48 -16.34 -35.32
CA SER A 544 41.62 -15.07 -34.62
C SER A 544 42.49 -14.08 -35.42
N LEU A 545 42.02 -12.83 -35.55
CA LEU A 545 42.58 -11.78 -36.42
C LEU A 545 43.86 -11.13 -35.87
N ILE A 546 44.67 -10.58 -36.79
CA ILE A 546 45.83 -9.70 -36.52
C ILE A 546 45.35 -8.43 -35.80
N PRO A 547 46.14 -7.82 -34.89
CA PRO A 547 45.87 -6.50 -34.36
C PRO A 547 45.75 -5.46 -35.48
N ILE A 548 44.60 -4.78 -35.55
CA ILE A 548 44.16 -3.85 -36.61
C ILE A 548 45.13 -2.67 -36.85
N ARG A 549 46.09 -2.44 -35.95
CA ARG A 549 47.09 -1.38 -36.04
C ARG A 549 47.98 -1.48 -37.28
N GLU A 550 48.29 -2.68 -37.76
CA GLU A 550 49.14 -2.90 -38.96
C GLU A 550 48.39 -2.70 -40.29
N LEU A 551 47.05 -2.80 -40.29
CA LEU A 551 46.22 -2.61 -41.48
C LEU A 551 45.80 -1.14 -41.68
N ALA A 552 45.65 -0.39 -40.58
CA ALA A 552 45.23 1.01 -40.60
C ALA A 552 46.24 1.99 -41.24
N GLU A 553 47.51 1.58 -41.41
CA GLU A 553 48.57 2.41 -42.01
C GLU A 553 48.63 2.28 -43.55
N ARG A 554 47.80 1.44 -44.18
CA ARG A 554 47.74 1.26 -45.64
C ARG A 554 46.45 1.86 -46.21
N SER A 555 46.55 2.84 -47.10
CA SER A 555 45.41 3.41 -47.82
C SER A 555 45.03 2.54 -49.05
N GLY A 556 43.78 2.04 -49.09
CA GLY A 556 43.26 1.23 -50.21
C GLY A 556 42.36 0.05 -49.79
N GLU A 557 41.75 -0.65 -50.76
CA GLU A 557 41.03 -1.91 -50.54
C GLU A 557 42.03 -3.08 -50.46
N PHE A 558 42.15 -3.71 -49.28
CA PHE A 558 43.02 -4.87 -49.08
C PHE A 558 42.22 -6.06 -48.54
N PRO A 559 42.44 -7.29 -49.05
CA PRO A 559 41.92 -8.49 -48.40
C PRO A 559 42.52 -8.59 -47.00
N ILE A 560 41.69 -8.87 -45.99
CA ILE A 560 42.13 -8.98 -44.60
C ILE A 560 42.99 -10.25 -44.48
N PRO A 561 44.32 -10.14 -44.27
CA PRO A 561 45.19 -11.30 -44.23
C PRO A 561 45.05 -12.02 -42.89
N PHE A 562 45.11 -13.35 -42.91
CA PHE A 562 45.19 -14.17 -41.69
C PHE A 562 46.67 -14.30 -41.27
N ARG A 563 46.99 -14.10 -39.99
CA ARG A 563 48.38 -13.95 -39.50
C ARG A 563 49.27 -15.15 -39.88
N PRO A 564 50.38 -14.97 -40.61
CA PRO A 564 51.41 -15.98 -40.79
C PRO A 564 52.46 -15.80 -39.68
N GLY A 565 52.11 -16.09 -38.43
CA GLY A 565 52.97 -15.77 -37.28
C GLY A 565 53.11 -16.87 -36.22
N THR A 566 52.24 -17.85 -36.24
CA THR A 566 52.38 -19.09 -35.47
C THR A 566 52.08 -20.21 -36.44
N HIS A 567 52.87 -21.28 -36.43
CA HIS A 567 52.72 -22.46 -37.28
C HIS A 567 51.45 -23.28 -36.97
N GLN A 568 50.35 -22.60 -36.67
CA GLN A 568 49.02 -23.13 -36.55
C GLN A 568 48.29 -22.78 -37.84
N ILE A 569 48.26 -23.77 -38.74
CA ILE A 569 47.26 -23.89 -39.80
C ILE A 569 45.91 -23.49 -39.18
N PRO A 570 45.05 -22.67 -39.86
CA PRO A 570 43.71 -22.37 -39.38
C PRO A 570 43.08 -23.66 -38.86
N LEU A 571 42.62 -23.67 -37.61
CA LEU A 571 41.95 -24.84 -37.04
C LEU A 571 40.78 -25.18 -37.97
N GLY A 572 40.98 -26.17 -38.83
CA GLY A 572 40.01 -26.62 -39.84
C GLY A 572 40.14 -26.12 -41.29
N ASN A 573 41.30 -25.64 -41.80
CA ASN A 573 41.48 -25.47 -43.27
C ASN A 573 41.75 -26.82 -43.99
N GLU A 574 40.88 -27.80 -43.76
CA GLU A 574 40.94 -29.10 -44.41
C GLU A 574 40.76 -28.92 -45.94
N GLY A 575 41.74 -29.41 -46.71
CA GLY A 575 41.74 -29.29 -48.17
C GLY A 575 42.45 -28.06 -48.74
N PHE A 576 43.10 -27.22 -47.91
CA PHE A 576 43.88 -26.05 -48.34
C PHE A 576 43.09 -25.11 -49.25
N LEU A 577 41.84 -24.82 -48.90
CA LEU A 577 40.91 -24.07 -49.73
C LEU A 577 41.06 -22.55 -49.55
N ILE A 578 41.61 -22.10 -48.42
CA ILE A 578 41.97 -20.69 -48.17
C ILE A 578 43.48 -20.52 -48.28
N ASN A 579 43.93 -19.52 -49.04
CA ASN A 579 45.35 -19.18 -49.16
C ASN A 579 45.81 -18.27 -48.01
N LYS A 580 47.13 -18.04 -47.90
CA LYS A 580 47.74 -17.17 -46.88
C LYS A 580 47.25 -15.70 -46.91
N ASP A 581 46.70 -15.27 -48.05
CA ASP A 581 46.18 -13.91 -48.25
C ASP A 581 44.69 -13.80 -47.87
N GLY A 582 44.09 -14.87 -47.34
CA GLY A 582 42.71 -14.92 -46.88
C GLY A 582 41.65 -15.14 -47.97
N ILE A 583 42.06 -15.59 -49.16
CA ILE A 583 41.17 -15.83 -50.30
C ILE A 583 40.76 -17.31 -50.35
N PHE A 584 39.45 -17.56 -50.38
CA PHE A 584 38.88 -18.90 -50.62
C PHE A 584 38.82 -19.23 -52.11
N ILE A 585 39.41 -20.36 -52.52
CA ILE A 585 39.46 -20.82 -53.91
C ILE A 585 38.50 -22.00 -54.11
N VAL A 586 37.44 -21.74 -54.89
CA VAL A 586 36.44 -22.75 -55.27
C VAL A 586 37.04 -23.75 -56.25
N ARG A 587 37.18 -25.02 -55.86
CA ARG A 587 37.69 -26.10 -56.74
C ARG A 587 36.61 -26.86 -57.51
N ARG A 588 35.35 -26.80 -57.08
CA ARG A 588 34.21 -27.45 -57.74
C ARG A 588 33.01 -26.50 -57.80
N PRO A 589 32.22 -26.49 -58.88
CA PRO A 589 31.00 -25.70 -58.92
C PRO A 589 30.00 -26.23 -57.88
N GLY A 590 29.40 -25.33 -57.10
CA GLY A 590 28.47 -25.69 -56.04
C GLY A 590 27.92 -24.47 -55.31
N LYS A 591 26.98 -24.71 -54.40
CA LYS A 591 26.51 -23.69 -53.45
C LYS A 591 27.41 -23.70 -52.22
N TYR A 592 27.91 -22.53 -51.85
CA TYR A 592 28.79 -22.32 -50.70
C TYR A 592 28.11 -21.39 -49.71
N PHE A 593 28.30 -21.66 -48.42
CA PHE A 593 27.83 -20.82 -47.33
C PHE A 593 29.03 -20.15 -46.66
N PHE A 594 28.96 -18.83 -46.48
CA PHE A 594 29.98 -18.05 -45.78
C PHE A 594 29.30 -17.31 -44.62
N ALA A 595 29.94 -17.33 -43.46
CA ALA A 595 29.57 -16.52 -42.31
C ALA A 595 30.84 -15.93 -41.71
N PHE A 596 30.78 -14.69 -41.28
CA PHE A 596 31.88 -14.03 -40.60
C PHE A 596 31.34 -13.17 -39.45
N SER A 597 32.09 -13.12 -38.35
CA SER A 597 31.82 -12.30 -37.19
C SER A 597 33.14 -11.75 -36.66
N GLY A 598 33.15 -10.51 -36.18
CA GLY A 598 34.36 -9.91 -35.64
C GLY A 598 34.06 -8.70 -34.75
N GLN A 599 35.02 -8.35 -33.89
CA GLN A 599 34.95 -7.16 -33.03
C GLN A 599 35.65 -5.99 -33.74
N CYS A 600 34.92 -4.89 -33.98
CA CYS A 600 35.41 -3.77 -34.78
C CYS A 600 36.15 -2.69 -33.95
N ASP A 601 37.20 -2.13 -34.56
CA ASP A 601 37.96 -0.96 -34.09
C ASP A 601 37.45 0.29 -34.82
N ALA A 602 37.38 1.43 -34.13
CA ALA A 602 36.85 2.70 -34.64
C ALA A 602 37.54 3.23 -35.91
N ARG A 603 38.70 2.66 -36.29
CA ARG A 603 39.44 3.00 -37.52
C ARG A 603 38.95 2.26 -38.77
N ILE A 604 38.05 1.28 -38.66
CA ILE A 604 37.52 0.51 -39.80
C ILE A 604 36.15 1.08 -40.21
N ILE A 605 36.09 1.66 -41.41
CA ILE A 605 34.86 2.33 -41.91
C ILE A 605 33.89 1.32 -42.54
N ARG A 606 34.40 0.26 -43.19
CA ARG A 606 33.59 -0.72 -43.92
C ARG A 606 34.29 -2.07 -44.07
N ILE A 607 33.52 -3.15 -43.94
CA ILE A 607 33.94 -4.51 -44.31
C ILE A 607 32.99 -5.02 -45.40
N SER A 608 33.55 -5.64 -46.44
CA SER A 608 32.79 -6.14 -47.59
C SER A 608 33.19 -7.58 -47.91
N LEU A 609 32.22 -8.49 -48.06
CA LEU A 609 32.46 -9.83 -48.60
C LEU A 609 32.46 -9.76 -50.13
N GLN A 610 33.54 -10.19 -50.75
CA GLN A 610 33.74 -10.08 -52.20
C GLN A 610 33.96 -11.44 -52.87
N PHE A 611 33.59 -11.50 -54.14
CA PHE A 611 33.97 -12.61 -55.02
C PHE A 611 34.47 -12.10 -56.38
N LYS A 612 35.42 -12.82 -56.97
CA LYS A 612 36.07 -12.42 -58.22
C LYS A 612 35.39 -13.09 -59.42
N ARG A 613 34.93 -12.30 -60.38
CA ARG A 613 34.48 -12.78 -61.70
C ARG A 613 35.52 -12.41 -62.75
N ARG A 614 36.25 -13.41 -63.28
CA ARG A 614 37.28 -13.34 -64.35
C ARG A 614 38.36 -12.24 -64.22
N TYR A 615 38.01 -10.95 -64.16
CA TYR A 615 38.95 -9.83 -64.06
C TYR A 615 38.58 -8.73 -63.06
N SER A 616 37.42 -8.79 -62.40
CA SER A 616 37.02 -7.80 -61.38
C SER A 616 36.43 -8.43 -60.12
N TRP A 617 36.58 -7.72 -58.99
CA TRP A 617 35.94 -8.06 -57.73
C TRP A 617 34.53 -7.46 -57.69
N ALA A 618 33.57 -8.26 -57.24
CA ALA A 618 32.20 -7.84 -57.00
C ALA A 618 31.85 -8.02 -55.52
N ASN A 619 31.19 -7.03 -54.93
CA ASN A 619 30.70 -7.09 -53.56
C ASN A 619 29.45 -7.98 -53.50
N ILE A 620 29.42 -8.91 -52.54
CA ILE A 620 28.23 -9.70 -52.18
C ILE A 620 27.45 -8.97 -51.09
N GLU A 621 28.17 -8.48 -50.08
CA GLU A 621 27.57 -7.85 -48.90
C GLU A 621 28.51 -6.78 -48.35
N ASN A 622 27.93 -5.68 -47.83
CA ASN A 622 28.67 -4.55 -47.29
C ASN A 622 28.13 -4.19 -45.91
N ILE A 623 29.02 -4.08 -44.92
CA ILE A 623 28.70 -3.57 -43.59
C ILE A 623 29.43 -2.23 -43.44
N GLN A 624 28.66 -1.14 -43.43
CA GLN A 624 29.16 0.23 -43.33
C GLN A 624 28.77 0.81 -41.97
N TYR A 625 29.75 1.37 -41.25
CA TYR A 625 29.53 1.89 -39.91
C TYR A 625 29.21 3.40 -39.95
N PRO A 626 28.24 3.89 -39.16
CA PRO A 626 27.98 5.31 -39.04
C PRO A 626 29.21 6.01 -38.42
N PRO A 627 29.58 7.22 -38.89
CA PRO A 627 30.59 8.02 -38.19
C PRO A 627 30.06 8.35 -36.79
N ASN A 628 30.84 8.05 -35.74
CA ASN A 628 30.48 8.36 -34.36
C ASN A 628 30.39 9.88 -34.18
N ASP A 629 29.25 10.35 -33.66
CA ASP A 629 29.18 11.55 -32.80
C ASP A 629 29.58 11.18 -31.37
#